data_AF-A0A417XU68-F1
#
_entry.id   AF-A0A417XU68-F1
#
_cell.length_a   1.000
_cell.length_b   1.000
_cell.length_c   1.000
_cell.angle_alpha   90.00
_cell.angle_beta   90.00
_cell.angle_gamma   90.00
#
_symmetry.space_group_name_H-M   'P 1'
#
loop_
_entity.id
_entity.type
_entity.pdbx_description
1 polymer ?
#
loop_
_entity_poly.entity_id
_entity_poly.type
_entity_poly.pdbx_seq_one_letter_code
_entity_poly.pdbx_strand_id
1 'polypeptide(L)'
;MVSNQQYGDITLDEIPGLSLALARPSEPIELTVVLLDGASFSIDLVIPDITSALCLKALGWSNRYAAKDAVDGWRLLRAHRQRIPDSIAWRQSGVQGDAAAILRSDFARAAGLGVRAASTDRADQAETRALTLTLMRE
;
A
#
# COMPACT_ATOMS: atom_id res chain seq x y z
N MET A 1 -7.99 0.86 12.15
CA MET A 1 -9.27 0.19 12.35
C MET A 1 -9.91 0.93 13.50
N VAL A 2 -10.67 1.93 13.12
CA VAL A 2 -11.52 2.64 14.06
C VAL A 2 -12.77 1.78 14.14
N SER A 3 -12.92 1.07 15.25
CA SER A 3 -14.01 0.13 15.41
C SER A 3 -15.30 0.83 15.80
N ASN A 4 -16.42 0.18 15.48
CA ASN A 4 -17.76 0.60 15.87
C ASN A 4 -18.11 2.04 15.49
N GLN A 5 -17.74 2.46 14.28
CA GLN A 5 -18.09 3.79 13.78
C GLN A 5 -19.52 3.78 13.23
N GLN A 6 -20.31 4.75 13.69
CA GLN A 6 -21.71 4.87 13.30
C GLN A 6 -21.84 5.66 12.00
N TYR A 7 -22.42 5.01 10.99
CA TYR A 7 -22.73 5.58 9.68
C TYR A 7 -24.24 5.45 9.45
N GLY A 8 -24.98 6.48 9.87
CA GLY A 8 -26.44 6.42 9.93
C GLY A 8 -26.90 5.38 10.95
N ASP A 9 -27.70 4.41 10.51
CA ASP A 9 -28.23 3.33 11.36
C ASP A 9 -27.32 2.09 11.42
N ILE A 10 -26.15 2.12 10.77
CA ILE A 10 -25.22 0.99 10.70
C ILE A 10 -23.95 1.31 11.48
N THR A 11 -23.50 0.34 12.27
CA THR A 11 -22.20 0.39 12.95
C THR A 11 -21.21 -0.48 12.18
N LEU A 12 -20.08 0.09 11.78
CA LEU A 12 -19.09 -0.55 10.93
C LEU A 12 -17.68 -0.42 11.52
N ASP A 13 -16.83 -1.40 11.26
CA ASP A 13 -15.39 -1.23 11.42
C ASP A 13 -14.84 -0.48 10.21
N GLU A 14 -14.23 0.68 10.45
CA GLU A 14 -13.62 1.43 9.35
C GLU A 14 -12.36 0.76 8.83
N ILE A 15 -12.25 0.76 7.50
CA ILE A 15 -11.03 0.46 6.76
C ILE A 15 -10.43 1.80 6.33
N PRO A 16 -9.40 2.31 7.02
CA PRO A 16 -8.81 3.60 6.71
C PRO A 16 -8.30 3.65 5.27
N GLY A 17 -8.68 4.69 4.53
CA GLY A 17 -8.30 4.89 3.13
C GLY A 17 -9.14 4.14 2.10
N LEU A 18 -10.14 3.35 2.51
CA LEU A 18 -11.03 2.65 1.57
C LEU A 18 -11.85 3.63 0.71
N SER A 19 -12.35 4.71 1.30
CA SER A 19 -13.07 5.74 0.55
C SER A 19 -12.20 6.39 -0.54
N LEU A 20 -10.93 6.66 -0.24
CA LEU A 20 -9.96 7.14 -1.23
C LEU A 20 -9.76 6.12 -2.35
N ALA A 21 -9.58 4.84 -2.00
CA ALA A 21 -9.34 3.77 -2.97
C ALA A 21 -10.52 3.55 -3.92
N LEU A 22 -11.75 3.67 -3.41
CA LEU A 22 -12.97 3.58 -4.22
C LEU A 22 -13.22 4.81 -5.09
N ALA A 23 -12.70 5.98 -4.70
CA ALA A 23 -12.88 7.23 -5.43
C ALA A 23 -11.81 7.49 -6.49
N ARG A 24 -10.63 6.85 -6.39
CA ARG A 24 -9.54 7.01 -7.35
C ARG A 24 -9.74 6.10 -8.57
N PRO A 25 -9.17 6.47 -9.73
CA PRO A 25 -9.14 5.57 -10.89
C PRO A 25 -8.52 4.23 -10.51
N SER A 26 -9.16 3.16 -10.95
CA SER A 26 -8.64 1.81 -10.78
C SER A 26 -7.71 1.43 -11.92
N GLU A 27 -6.96 0.35 -11.72
CA GLU A 27 -6.06 -0.23 -12.70
C GLU A 27 -6.62 -1.56 -13.22
N PRO A 28 -6.92 -1.67 -14.53
CA PRO A 28 -7.33 -2.93 -15.13
C PRO A 28 -6.12 -3.85 -15.33
N ILE A 29 -6.30 -5.14 -15.07
CA ILE A 29 -5.32 -6.20 -15.29
C ILE A 29 -6.02 -7.35 -16.00
N GLU A 30 -5.49 -7.73 -17.15
CA GLU A 30 -5.85 -8.97 -17.83
C GLU A 30 -4.95 -10.10 -17.31
N LEU A 31 -5.56 -11.17 -16.82
CA LEU A 31 -4.85 -12.34 -16.30
C LEU A 31 -5.20 -13.57 -17.12
N THR A 32 -4.19 -14.32 -17.53
CA THR A 32 -4.36 -15.71 -17.97
C THR A 32 -4.13 -16.64 -16.79
N VAL A 33 -5.18 -17.34 -16.35
CA VAL A 33 -5.11 -18.32 -15.27
C VAL A 33 -4.93 -19.70 -15.89
N VAL A 34 -3.86 -20.38 -15.51
CA VAL A 34 -3.61 -21.77 -15.89
C VAL A 34 -3.97 -22.67 -14.70
N LEU A 35 -4.90 -23.57 -14.92
CA LEU A 35 -5.37 -24.56 -13.94
C LEU A 35 -4.41 -25.74 -13.86
N LEU A 36 -4.54 -26.53 -12.79
CA LEU A 36 -3.65 -27.68 -12.53
C LEU A 36 -3.77 -28.80 -13.57
N ASP A 37 -4.90 -28.88 -14.27
CA ASP A 37 -5.14 -29.80 -15.38
C ASP A 37 -4.61 -29.28 -16.73
N GLY A 38 -3.98 -28.10 -16.74
CA GLY A 38 -3.47 -27.44 -17.93
C GLY A 38 -4.50 -26.65 -18.72
N ALA A 39 -5.78 -26.65 -18.32
CA ALA A 39 -6.77 -25.74 -18.90
C ALA A 39 -6.43 -24.28 -18.55
N SER A 40 -6.79 -23.34 -19.42
CA SER A 40 -6.58 -21.92 -19.16
C SER A 40 -7.81 -21.09 -19.46
N PHE A 41 -8.02 -20.03 -18.68
CA PHE A 41 -9.01 -19.01 -18.97
C PHE A 41 -8.44 -17.62 -18.73
N SER A 42 -8.96 -16.63 -19.45
CA SER A 42 -8.64 -15.22 -19.23
C SER A 42 -9.67 -14.58 -18.30
N ILE A 43 -9.21 -13.69 -17.43
CA ILE A 43 -10.07 -12.87 -16.57
C ILE A 43 -9.55 -11.44 -16.55
N ASP A 44 -10.47 -10.50 -16.74
CA ASP A 44 -10.22 -9.08 -16.55
C ASP A 44 -10.55 -8.70 -15.11
N LEU A 45 -9.57 -8.18 -14.39
CA LEU A 45 -9.71 -7.69 -13.03
C LEU A 45 -9.47 -6.20 -12.97
N VAL A 46 -10.14 -5.55 -12.03
CA VAL A 46 -9.95 -4.14 -11.73
C VAL A 46 -9.44 -4.04 -10.31
N ILE A 47 -8.24 -3.51 -10.13
CA ILE A 47 -7.58 -3.38 -8.83
C ILE A 47 -7.39 -1.90 -8.46
N PRO A 48 -7.19 -1.57 -7.17
CA PRO A 48 -6.82 -0.21 -6.78
C PRO A 48 -5.49 0.19 -7.43
N ASP A 49 -5.37 1.45 -7.82
CA ASP A 49 -4.09 2.00 -8.26
C ASP A 49 -3.06 1.95 -7.13
N ILE A 50 -1.78 1.98 -7.50
CA ILE A 50 -0.68 1.81 -6.55
C ILE A 50 -0.67 2.85 -5.43
N THR A 51 -1.12 4.08 -5.69
CA THR A 51 -1.22 5.12 -4.65
C THR A 51 -2.28 4.75 -3.63
N SER A 52 -3.46 4.30 -4.10
CA SER A 52 -4.53 3.82 -3.24
C SER A 52 -4.09 2.62 -2.41
N ALA A 53 -3.43 1.65 -3.03
CA ALA A 53 -2.92 0.46 -2.35
C ALA A 53 -1.88 0.82 -1.26
N LEU A 54 -0.94 1.73 -1.57
CA LEU A 54 0.03 2.24 -0.60
C LEU A 54 -0.65 2.96 0.57
N CYS A 55 -1.67 3.79 0.31
CA CYS A 55 -2.41 4.49 1.36
C CYS A 55 -3.13 3.50 2.29
N LEU A 56 -3.85 2.52 1.72
CA LEU A 56 -4.51 1.46 2.48
C LEU A 56 -3.54 0.68 3.36
N LYS A 57 -2.38 0.31 2.83
CA LYS A 57 -1.39 -0.48 3.56
C LYS A 57 -0.65 0.32 4.61
N ALA A 58 -0.27 1.57 4.34
CA ALA A 58 0.35 2.45 5.32
C ALA A 58 -0.58 2.70 6.52
N LEU A 59 -1.85 3.02 6.26
CA LEU A 59 -2.82 3.26 7.34
C LEU A 59 -3.15 1.96 8.10
N GLY A 60 -3.29 0.83 7.40
CA GLY A 60 -3.46 -0.48 8.02
C GLY A 60 -2.28 -0.85 8.93
N TRP A 61 -1.06 -0.60 8.46
CA TRP A 61 0.18 -0.76 9.23
C TRP A 61 0.16 0.08 10.51
N SER A 62 -0.09 1.38 10.42
CA SER A 62 -0.05 2.29 11.57
C SER A 62 -1.01 1.91 12.70
N ASN A 63 -2.08 1.19 12.37
CA ASN A 63 -3.08 0.78 13.35
C ASN A 63 -2.79 -0.58 14.00
N ARG A 64 -2.16 -1.51 13.27
CA ARG A 64 -2.02 -2.92 13.72
C ARG A 64 -0.58 -3.36 13.90
N TYR A 65 0.37 -2.65 13.28
CA TYR A 65 1.79 -3.02 13.20
C TYR A 65 2.00 -4.48 12.79
N ALA A 66 1.11 -5.00 11.94
CA ALA A 66 1.16 -6.40 11.52
C ALA A 66 2.27 -6.57 10.48
N ALA A 67 3.17 -7.54 10.68
CA ALA A 67 4.30 -7.78 9.78
C ALA A 67 3.89 -7.95 8.30
N LYS A 68 2.73 -8.58 8.05
CA LYS A 68 2.18 -8.72 6.70
C LYS A 68 1.94 -7.37 6.00
N ASP A 69 1.49 -6.35 6.74
CA ASP A 69 1.22 -5.03 6.17
C ASP A 69 2.54 -4.32 5.81
N ALA A 70 3.62 -4.56 6.56
CA ALA A 70 4.96 -4.07 6.22
C ALA A 70 5.56 -4.77 4.99
N VAL A 71 5.41 -6.10 4.89
CA VAL A 71 5.83 -6.86 3.70
C VAL A 71 5.07 -6.39 2.46
N ASP A 72 3.76 -6.17 2.58
CA ASP A 72 2.94 -5.63 1.49
C ASP A 72 3.36 -4.21 1.11
N GLY A 73 3.69 -3.36 2.09
CA GLY A 73 4.26 -2.03 1.86
C GLY A 73 5.56 -2.10 1.04
N TRP A 74 6.50 -2.96 1.42
CA TRP A 74 7.73 -3.19 0.64
C TRP A 74 7.46 -3.66 -0.79
N ARG A 75 6.55 -4.64 -0.96
CA ARG A 75 6.17 -5.14 -2.29
C ARG A 75 5.56 -4.06 -3.17
N LEU A 76 4.70 -3.21 -2.61
CA LEU A 76 4.10 -2.08 -3.33
C LEU A 76 5.15 -1.01 -3.70
N LEU A 77 6.12 -0.73 -2.82
CA LEU A 77 7.24 0.17 -3.14
C LEU A 77 8.06 -0.36 -4.32
N ARG A 78 8.32 -1.68 -4.38
CA ARG A 78 9.01 -2.32 -5.50
C ARG A 78 8.18 -2.27 -6.79
N ALA A 79 6.88 -2.55 -6.70
CA ALA A 79 5.97 -2.47 -7.83
C ALA A 79 5.93 -1.03 -8.40
N HIS A 80 5.89 -0.01 -7.53
CA HIS A 80 5.91 1.39 -7.95
C HIS A 80 7.17 1.73 -8.71
N ARG A 81 8.33 1.29 -8.22
CA ARG A 81 9.62 1.55 -8.88
C ARG A 81 9.71 1.00 -10.30
N GLN A 82 8.94 -0.05 -10.61
CA GLN A 82 8.89 -0.65 -11.95
C GLN A 82 8.00 0.14 -12.92
N ARG A 83 7.15 1.05 -12.42
CA ARG A 83 6.33 1.95 -13.24
C ARG A 83 7.11 3.24 -13.49
N ILE A 84 7.53 3.47 -14.74
CA ILE A 84 8.18 4.74 -15.15
C ILE A 84 7.29 5.41 -16.21
N PRO A 85 7.00 6.72 -16.12
CA PRO A 85 7.28 7.67 -15.04
C PRO A 85 6.01 7.99 -14.23
N ASP A 86 5.61 7.11 -13.31
CA ASP A 86 4.49 7.40 -12.40
C ASP A 86 5.06 8.05 -11.12
N SER A 87 4.78 9.34 -10.92
CA SER A 87 5.06 10.03 -9.65
C SER A 87 3.78 10.18 -8.85
N ILE A 88 3.87 10.09 -7.52
CA ILE A 88 2.72 10.28 -6.64
C ILE A 88 2.69 11.72 -6.12
N ALA A 89 1.70 12.48 -6.56
CA ALA A 89 1.40 13.80 -5.97
C ALA A 89 0.80 13.66 -4.56
N TRP A 90 1.65 13.55 -3.55
CA TRP A 90 1.25 13.43 -2.16
C TRP A 90 0.58 14.71 -1.66
N ARG A 91 -0.62 14.57 -1.08
CA ARG A 91 -1.28 15.69 -0.38
C ARG A 91 -0.63 15.90 0.98
N GLN A 92 -0.71 17.12 1.50
CA GLN A 92 -0.21 17.46 2.84
C GLN A 92 -1.13 16.98 3.96
N SER A 93 -2.40 16.71 3.67
CA SER A 93 -3.43 16.34 4.64
C SER A 93 -4.41 15.31 4.10
N GLY A 94 -5.23 14.76 5.00
CA GLY A 94 -6.16 13.68 4.73
C GLY A 94 -5.44 12.35 4.48
N VAL A 95 -6.18 11.36 3.97
CA VAL A 95 -5.72 9.97 3.80
C VAL A 95 -4.33 9.87 3.13
N GLN A 96 -4.08 10.62 2.06
CA GLN A 96 -2.77 10.60 1.39
C GLN A 96 -1.67 11.25 2.23
N GLY A 97 -1.97 12.35 2.94
CA GLY A 97 -1.01 13.01 3.83
C GLY A 97 -0.65 12.15 5.03
N ASP A 98 -1.64 11.51 5.64
CA ASP A 98 -1.47 10.60 6.77
C ASP A 98 -0.62 9.38 6.35
N ALA A 99 -0.95 8.78 5.20
CA ALA A 99 -0.15 7.69 4.62
C ALA A 99 1.29 8.13 4.33
N ALA A 100 1.50 9.32 3.76
CA ALA A 100 2.84 9.86 3.52
C ALA A 100 3.62 10.07 4.81
N ALA A 101 2.96 10.55 5.88
CA ALA A 101 3.59 10.70 7.19
C ALA A 101 4.06 9.35 7.75
N ILE A 102 3.24 8.31 7.65
CA ILE A 102 3.57 6.94 8.09
C ILE A 102 4.73 6.37 7.26
N LEU A 103 4.70 6.51 5.94
CA LEU A 103 5.79 6.04 5.07
C LEU A 103 7.11 6.73 5.44
N ARG A 104 7.08 8.05 5.68
CA ARG A 104 8.28 8.80 6.13
C ARG A 104 8.77 8.36 7.51
N SER A 105 7.89 8.12 8.47
CA SER A 105 8.30 7.76 9.83
C SER A 105 8.84 6.33 9.92
N ASP A 106 8.17 5.40 9.23
CA ASP A 106 8.34 3.96 9.50
C ASP A 106 9.05 3.21 8.39
N PHE A 107 9.03 3.73 7.16
CA PHE A 107 9.61 3.08 5.98
C PHE A 107 10.82 3.85 5.40
N ALA A 108 10.95 5.17 5.63
CA ALA A 108 12.09 5.96 5.16
C ALA A 108 13.28 6.03 6.16
N ARG A 109 13.08 5.61 7.41
CA ARG A 109 14.12 5.64 8.46
C ARG A 109 14.80 4.27 8.57
N ALA A 110 16.12 4.27 8.75
CA ALA A 110 16.90 3.03 8.83
C ALA A 110 16.48 2.12 10.02
N ALA A 111 16.01 2.72 11.11
CA ALA A 111 15.46 2.02 12.27
C ALA A 111 13.92 2.04 12.32
N GLY A 112 13.26 2.37 11.20
CA GLY A 112 11.81 2.43 11.11
C GLY A 112 11.17 1.06 11.36
N LEU A 113 10.05 1.06 12.08
CA LEU A 113 9.35 -0.19 12.43
C LEU A 113 8.90 -0.95 11.18
N GLY A 114 8.40 -0.25 10.17
CA GLY A 114 7.98 -0.82 8.89
C GLY A 114 9.14 -1.50 8.16
N VAL A 115 10.31 -0.85 8.10
CA VAL A 115 11.52 -1.44 7.50
C VAL A 115 11.91 -2.76 8.18
N ARG A 116 11.97 -2.76 9.51
CA ARG A 116 12.38 -3.95 10.28
C ARG A 116 11.36 -5.08 10.24
N ALA A 117 10.08 -4.74 10.12
CA ALA A 117 8.99 -5.71 10.03
C ALA A 117 8.85 -6.31 8.62
N ALA A 118 9.26 -5.58 7.57
CA ALA A 118 9.20 -6.06 6.20
C ALA A 118 10.22 -7.17 5.89
N SER A 119 11.43 -7.09 6.46
CA SER A 119 12.46 -8.12 6.29
C SER A 119 13.48 -8.09 7.43
N THR A 120 14.12 -9.23 7.69
CA THR A 120 15.28 -9.31 8.60
C THR A 120 16.60 -9.13 7.86
N ASP A 121 16.61 -9.20 6.53
CA ASP A 121 17.80 -8.95 5.71
C ASP A 121 18.09 -7.44 5.63
N ARG A 122 19.34 -7.07 5.89
CA ARG A 122 19.80 -5.67 5.80
C ARG A 122 19.73 -5.13 4.37
N ALA A 123 19.89 -5.98 3.36
CA ALA A 123 19.79 -5.56 1.97
C ALA A 123 18.35 -5.12 1.64
N ASP A 124 17.36 -5.95 1.96
CA ASP A 124 15.94 -5.64 1.79
C ASP A 124 15.51 -4.41 2.60
N GLN A 125 16.03 -4.26 3.82
CA GLN A 125 15.77 -3.09 4.66
C GLN A 125 16.31 -1.80 4.02
N ALA A 126 17.54 -1.86 3.49
CA ALA A 126 18.14 -0.74 2.77
C ALA A 126 17.37 -0.41 1.48
N GLU A 127 16.93 -1.43 0.74
CA GLU A 127 16.09 -1.26 -0.46
C GLU A 127 14.76 -0.60 -0.12
N THR A 128 14.01 -1.11 0.86
CA THR A 128 12.73 -0.55 1.33
C THR A 128 12.87 0.94 1.64
N ARG A 129 13.93 1.30 2.37
CA ARG A 129 14.24 2.67 2.72
C ARG A 129 14.54 3.52 1.48
N ALA A 130 15.39 3.03 0.59
CA ALA A 130 15.77 3.75 -0.63
C ALA A 130 14.54 4.01 -1.52
N LEU A 131 13.70 3.00 -1.71
CA LEU A 131 12.47 3.11 -2.49
C LEU A 131 11.51 4.14 -1.89
N THR A 132 11.33 4.13 -0.57
CA THR A 132 10.50 5.13 0.12
C THR A 132 11.07 6.54 -0.05
N LEU A 133 12.37 6.72 0.12
CA LEU A 133 13.01 8.03 -0.03
C LEU A 133 12.96 8.57 -1.46
N THR A 134 12.97 7.70 -2.46
CA THR A 134 12.77 8.09 -3.86
C THR A 134 11.31 8.48 -4.10
N LEU A 135 10.37 7.67 -3.63
CA LEU A 135 8.92 7.93 -3.74
C LEU A 135 8.47 9.24 -3.09
N MET A 136 9.14 9.67 -2.02
CA MET A 136 8.80 10.88 -1.26
C MET A 136 9.50 12.15 -1.77
N ARG A 137 10.42 12.04 -2.75
CA ARG A 137 11.19 13.17 -3.30
C ARG A 137 10.54 13.82 -4.51
N GLU A 138 9.55 13.18 -5.09
CA GLU A 138 8.71 13.64 -6.20
C GLU A 138 7.44 14.31 -5.66
#